data_AF-A0A849AYU0-F1
#
_entry.id   AF-A0A849AYU0-F1
#
_cell.length_a   1.000
_cell.length_b   1.000
_cell.length_c   1.000
_cell.angle_alpha   90.00
_cell.angle_beta   90.00
_cell.angle_gamma   90.00
#
_symmetry.space_group_name_H-M   'P 1'
#
loop_
_entity.id
_entity.type
_entity.pdbx_description
1 polymer ?
#
loop_
_entity_poly.entity_id
_entity_poly.type
_entity_poly.pdbx_seq_one_letter_code
_entity_poly.pdbx_strand_id
1 'polypeptide(L)'
;MSEVITADNTDLLAHILGDIQNKAYIDVVRNVQQQITDNAELIDVPVEHHFAPGVYMRQMNAAAGTLVVSKMHRTEHMNILLTGSLTVATENGIELLKAPVVLKSMPGTKRIGYFHEDSSWITVHPTESTDLEIIEQQVIVPDNEIDQFLASLPNKCKGIE
;
A
#
# COMPACT_ATOMS: atom_id res chain seq x y z
N MET A 1 17.47 6.90 17.43
CA MET A 1 16.12 6.39 17.17
C MET A 1 15.26 7.60 16.89
N SER A 2 14.75 7.73 15.67
CA SER A 2 13.73 8.72 15.34
C SER A 2 12.48 8.45 16.17
N GLU A 3 11.85 9.49 16.71
CA GLU A 3 10.57 9.35 17.39
C GLU A 3 9.49 8.92 16.40
N VAL A 4 8.68 7.91 16.76
CA VAL A 4 7.56 7.46 15.94
C VAL A 4 6.50 8.55 15.92
N ILE A 5 6.06 8.94 14.73
CA ILE A 5 5.01 9.96 14.56
C ILE A 5 3.70 9.38 15.05
N THR A 6 3.05 10.10 15.97
CA THR A 6 1.78 9.68 16.55
C THR A 6 0.62 10.00 15.60
N ALA A 7 -0.47 9.21 15.67
CA ALA A 7 -1.61 9.35 14.78
C ALA A 7 -2.39 10.67 14.93
N ASP A 8 -2.21 11.38 16.05
CA ASP A 8 -2.79 12.70 16.31
C ASP A 8 -2.00 13.85 15.67
N ASN A 9 -0.78 13.60 15.17
CA ASN A 9 -0.01 14.59 14.43
C ASN A 9 -0.45 14.67 12.96
N THR A 10 -1.71 15.03 12.75
CA THR A 10 -2.37 15.00 11.43
C THR A 10 -1.70 15.92 10.42
N ASP A 11 -1.14 17.05 10.86
CA ASP A 11 -0.48 18.02 9.97
C ASP A 11 0.83 17.46 9.40
N LEU A 12 1.64 16.81 10.24
CA LEU A 12 2.87 16.17 9.79
C LEU A 12 2.58 14.96 8.91
N LEU A 13 1.56 14.18 9.25
CA LEU A 13 1.12 13.05 8.43
C LEU A 13 0.58 13.52 7.08
N ALA A 14 -0.18 14.62 7.04
CA ALA A 14 -0.60 15.26 5.80
C ALA A 14 0.56 15.75 4.95
N HIS A 15 1.60 16.30 5.59
CA HIS A 15 2.80 16.74 4.88
C HIS A 15 3.57 15.56 4.26
N ILE A 16 3.76 14.47 5.02
CA ILE A 16 4.54 13.29 4.60
C ILE A 16 3.81 12.47 3.54
N LEU A 17 2.52 12.24 3.76
CA LEU A 17 1.67 11.45 2.86
C LEU A 17 1.19 12.26 1.64
N GLY A 18 1.44 13.58 1.68
CA GLY A 18 1.10 14.54 0.64
C GLY A 18 -0.28 15.15 0.83
N ASP A 19 -0.40 16.46 0.57
CA ASP A 19 -1.67 17.15 0.54
C ASP A 19 -2.43 16.76 -0.75
N ILE A 20 -3.51 15.99 -0.58
CA ILE A 20 -4.30 15.44 -1.70
C ILE A 20 -5.20 16.53 -2.32
N GLN A 21 -5.20 17.75 -1.78
CA GLN A 21 -5.98 18.85 -2.33
C GLN A 21 -5.29 19.44 -3.58
N ASN A 22 -5.72 18.96 -4.76
CA ASN A 22 -5.47 19.50 -6.12
C ASN A 22 -4.41 18.84 -7.02
N LYS A 23 -4.01 17.58 -6.79
CA LYS A 23 -3.30 16.77 -7.80
C LYS A 23 -4.02 15.44 -8.04
N ALA A 24 -3.83 14.83 -9.21
CA ALA A 24 -4.20 13.43 -9.37
C ALA A 24 -3.40 12.62 -8.34
N TYR A 25 -4.07 11.92 -7.43
CA TYR A 25 -3.48 11.18 -6.29
C TYR A 25 -2.22 10.36 -6.66
N ILE A 26 -2.19 9.77 -7.86
CA ILE A 26 -1.05 9.02 -8.37
C ILE A 26 0.22 9.86 -8.51
N ASP A 27 0.10 11.14 -8.87
CA ASP A 27 1.26 12.05 -8.94
C ASP A 27 1.82 12.35 -7.55
N VAL A 28 0.96 12.40 -6.53
CA VAL A 28 1.38 12.52 -5.13
C VAL A 28 2.16 11.28 -4.71
N VAL A 29 1.62 10.09 -4.99
CA VAL A 29 2.29 8.82 -4.68
C VAL A 29 3.64 8.71 -5.39
N ARG A 30 3.73 9.07 -6.67
CA ARG A 30 4.99 9.10 -7.41
C ARG A 30 6.00 10.07 -6.81
N ASN A 31 5.56 11.26 -6.43
CA ASN A 31 6.42 12.27 -5.83
C ASN A 31 6.99 11.78 -4.48
N VAL A 32 6.13 11.26 -3.60
CA VAL A 32 6.58 10.72 -2.31
C VAL A 32 7.52 9.52 -2.52
N GLN A 33 7.23 8.62 -3.44
CA GLN A 33 8.12 7.49 -3.77
C GLN A 33 9.51 7.98 -4.23
N GLN A 34 9.56 9.00 -5.10
CA GLN A 34 10.82 9.60 -5.54
C GLN A 34 11.58 10.23 -4.37
N GLN A 35 10.90 11.02 -3.53
CA GLN A 35 11.53 11.63 -2.35
C GLN A 35 12.10 10.60 -1.38
N ILE A 36 11.37 9.51 -1.10
CA ILE A 36 11.84 8.41 -0.25
C ILE A 36 13.08 7.76 -0.87
N THR A 37 13.05 7.45 -2.16
CA THR A 37 14.18 6.82 -2.86
C THR A 37 15.44 7.69 -2.81
N ASP A 38 15.27 9.01 -2.88
CA ASP A 38 16.37 9.97 -2.91
C ASP A 38 16.90 10.34 -1.51
N ASN A 39 16.08 10.24 -0.46
CA ASN A 39 16.37 10.85 0.85
C ASN A 39 16.20 9.91 2.05
N ALA A 40 15.67 8.70 1.88
CA ALA A 40 15.43 7.76 2.97
C ALA A 40 16.24 6.48 2.78
N GLU A 41 16.52 5.82 3.90
CA GLU A 41 17.08 4.47 3.90
C GLU A 41 15.99 3.48 3.47
N LEU A 42 16.17 2.87 2.29
CA LEU A 42 15.31 1.80 1.83
C LEU A 42 15.60 0.54 2.65
N ILE A 43 14.61 0.12 3.42
CA ILE A 43 14.67 -1.10 4.22
C ILE A 43 13.83 -2.20 3.57
N ASP A 44 14.37 -3.42 3.56
CA ASP A 44 13.59 -4.59 3.20
C ASP A 44 12.71 -4.97 4.39
N VAL A 45 11.40 -4.79 4.22
CA VAL A 45 10.42 -5.23 5.23
C VAL A 45 10.23 -6.74 5.07
N PRO A 46 10.47 -7.56 6.12
CA PRO A 46 10.33 -9.00 6.03
C PRO A 46 8.92 -9.40 5.59
N VAL A 47 8.86 -10.34 4.64
CA VAL A 47 7.61 -10.94 4.18
C VAL A 47 7.62 -12.45 4.33
N GLU A 48 6.47 -12.99 4.72
CA GLU A 48 6.19 -14.42 4.72
C GLU A 48 5.20 -14.74 3.60
N HIS A 49 5.41 -15.89 2.97
CA HIS A 49 4.63 -16.35 1.83
C HIS A 49 3.81 -17.58 2.23
N HIS A 50 2.50 -17.50 2.07
CA HIS A 50 1.57 -18.59 2.37
C HIS A 50 0.85 -19.02 1.11
N PHE A 51 0.76 -20.34 0.87
CA PHE A 51 0.14 -20.90 -0.32
C PHE A 51 -0.93 -21.92 0.05
N ALA A 52 -2.04 -21.88 -0.67
CA ALA A 52 -3.07 -22.91 -0.67
C ALA A 52 -3.72 -22.99 -2.06
N PRO A 53 -4.50 -24.04 -2.38
CA PRO A 53 -5.17 -24.13 -3.68
C PRO A 53 -5.99 -22.87 -3.99
N GLY A 54 -5.74 -22.25 -5.15
CA GLY A 54 -6.41 -21.05 -5.63
C GLY A 54 -6.07 -19.74 -4.90
N VAL A 55 -5.12 -19.74 -3.97
CA VAL A 55 -4.78 -18.53 -3.18
C VAL A 55 -3.33 -18.46 -2.74
N TYR A 56 -2.78 -17.25 -2.85
CA TYR A 56 -1.50 -16.85 -2.28
C TYR A 56 -1.73 -15.71 -1.28
N MET A 57 -1.06 -15.76 -0.13
CA MET A 57 -1.03 -14.64 0.81
C MET A 57 0.40 -14.17 1.05
N ARG A 58 0.58 -12.85 1.03
CA ARG A 58 1.81 -12.19 1.47
C ARG A 58 1.54 -11.55 2.82
N GLN A 59 2.27 -11.97 3.85
CA GLN A 59 2.26 -11.33 5.16
C GLN A 59 3.49 -10.45 5.29
N MET A 60 3.32 -9.20 5.66
CA MET A 60 4.37 -8.22 5.89
C MET A 60 4.33 -7.80 7.36
N ASN A 61 5.47 -7.84 8.04
CA ASN A 61 5.59 -7.36 9.42
C ASN A 61 6.44 -6.09 9.43
N ALA A 62 5.82 -4.94 9.68
CA ALA A 62 6.46 -3.63 9.68
C ALA A 62 6.67 -3.15 11.13
N ALA A 63 7.85 -2.64 11.42
CA ALA A 63 8.13 -1.99 12.71
C ALA A 63 7.43 -0.62 12.79
N ALA A 64 7.13 -0.16 13.99
CA ALA A 64 6.66 1.20 14.22
C ALA A 64 7.63 2.22 13.60
N GLY A 65 7.08 3.23 12.92
CA GLY A 65 7.83 4.24 12.18
C GLY A 65 8.16 3.88 10.73
N THR A 66 7.81 2.69 10.27
CA THR A 66 7.99 2.29 8.86
C THR A 66 7.05 3.09 7.96
N LEU A 67 7.59 3.72 6.91
CA LEU A 67 6.82 4.29 5.80
C LEU A 67 6.87 3.30 4.61
N VAL A 68 5.70 2.88 4.13
CA VAL A 68 5.58 1.94 3.01
C VAL A 68 4.87 2.60 1.85
N VAL A 69 5.48 2.52 0.67
CA VAL A 69 4.81 2.79 -0.61
C VAL A 69 4.53 1.45 -1.28
N SER A 70 3.26 1.14 -1.54
CA SER A 70 2.91 -0.12 -2.20
C SER A 70 3.25 -0.08 -3.69
N LYS A 71 3.44 -1.26 -4.31
CA LYS A 71 3.34 -1.39 -5.76
C LYS A 71 1.88 -1.19 -6.21
N MET A 72 1.66 -0.83 -7.48
CA MET A 72 0.30 -0.68 -8.01
C MET A 72 -0.35 -2.03 -8.24
N HIS A 73 -1.62 -2.14 -7.83
CA HIS A 73 -2.40 -3.36 -7.93
C HIS A 73 -3.01 -3.53 -9.32
N ARG A 74 -2.80 -4.70 -9.94
CA ARG A 74 -3.39 -5.06 -11.24
C ARG A 74 -4.80 -5.63 -11.09
N THR A 75 -5.06 -6.31 -9.97
CA THR A 75 -6.32 -7.01 -9.68
C THR A 75 -6.94 -6.50 -8.39
N GLU A 76 -8.21 -6.87 -8.15
CA GLU A 76 -8.82 -6.69 -6.84
C GLU A 76 -8.33 -7.77 -5.86
N HIS A 77 -8.16 -7.39 -4.59
CA HIS A 77 -7.77 -8.33 -3.53
C HIS A 77 -8.13 -7.81 -2.15
N MET A 78 -8.04 -8.72 -1.16
CA MET A 78 -8.27 -8.40 0.24
C MET A 78 -6.96 -8.07 0.94
N ASN A 79 -7.01 -7.09 1.84
CA ASN A 79 -5.96 -6.79 2.80
C ASN A 79 -6.51 -6.92 4.21
N ILE A 80 -5.66 -7.36 5.12
CA ILE A 80 -6.02 -7.59 6.51
C ILE A 80 -4.91 -6.98 7.36
N LEU A 81 -5.23 -5.91 8.09
CA LEU A 81 -4.37 -5.43 9.16
C LEU A 81 -4.68 -6.29 10.39
N LEU A 82 -3.78 -7.21 10.71
CA LEU A 82 -3.97 -8.21 11.75
C LEU A 82 -3.66 -7.66 13.15
N THR A 83 -2.61 -6.84 13.26
CA THR A 83 -2.18 -6.16 14.51
C THR A 83 -1.66 -4.76 14.19
N GLY A 84 -1.65 -3.89 15.21
CA GLY A 84 -1.09 -2.54 15.14
C GLY A 84 -2.00 -1.51 14.49
N SER A 85 -1.41 -0.40 14.05
CA SER A 85 -2.12 0.71 13.43
C SER A 85 -1.23 1.49 12.47
N LEU A 86 -1.86 2.10 11.47
CA LEU A 86 -1.19 2.92 10.47
C LEU A 86 -2.12 4.03 9.98
N THR A 87 -1.51 5.11 9.54
CA THR A 87 -2.20 6.14 8.76
C THR A 87 -1.91 5.91 7.28
N VAL A 88 -2.95 5.83 6.46
CA VAL A 88 -2.87 5.54 5.04
C VAL A 88 -3.40 6.71 4.20
N ALA A 89 -2.71 7.04 3.12
CA ALA A 89 -3.21 7.95 2.10
C ALA A 89 -4.16 7.19 1.17
N THR A 90 -5.40 7.64 1.06
CA THR A 90 -6.42 7.15 0.13
C THR A 90 -6.79 8.25 -0.87
N GLU A 91 -7.62 7.96 -1.88
CA GLU A 91 -8.15 9.04 -2.73
C GLU A 91 -9.10 9.99 -1.99
N ASN A 92 -9.67 9.55 -0.86
CA ASN A 92 -10.61 10.32 -0.05
C ASN A 92 -9.92 11.15 1.04
N GLY A 93 -8.59 11.11 1.09
CA GLY A 93 -7.80 11.76 2.12
C GLY A 93 -7.01 10.76 2.95
N ILE A 94 -6.62 11.18 4.14
CA ILE A 94 -5.78 10.41 5.03
C ILE A 94 -6.67 9.72 6.08
N GLU A 95 -6.48 8.42 6.25
CA GLU A 95 -7.30 7.60 7.13
C GLU A 95 -6.44 6.85 8.14
N LEU A 96 -6.83 6.87 9.41
CA LEU A 96 -6.24 6.05 10.46
C LEU A 96 -6.92 4.68 10.47
N LEU A 97 -6.13 3.63 10.28
CA LEU A 97 -6.56 2.25 10.37
C LEU A 97 -6.00 1.61 11.65
N LYS A 98 -6.86 0.87 12.36
CA LYS A 98 -6.50 0.12 13.56
C LYS A 98 -6.91 -1.34 13.40
N ALA A 99 -6.02 -2.24 13.82
CA ALA A 99 -6.31 -3.66 13.80
C ALA A 99 -7.42 -4.03 14.80
N PRO A 100 -8.20 -5.09 14.52
CA PRO A 100 -8.26 -5.80 13.25
C PRO A 100 -9.13 -5.07 12.23
N VAL A 101 -8.68 -4.96 10.98
CA VAL A 101 -9.52 -4.45 9.87
C VAL A 101 -9.25 -5.19 8.57
N VAL A 102 -10.32 -5.42 7.82
CA VAL A 102 -10.30 -6.02 6.49
C VAL A 102 -10.66 -4.95 5.47
N LEU A 103 -9.86 -4.84 4.41
CA LEU A 103 -10.00 -3.83 3.36
C LEU A 103 -10.02 -4.50 1.99
N LYS A 104 -10.88 -4.01 1.11
CA LYS A 104 -10.80 -4.36 -0.31
C LYS A 104 -9.86 -3.38 -1.02
N SER A 105 -9.02 -3.86 -1.91
CA SER A 105 -8.25 -3.01 -2.83
C SER A 105 -8.72 -3.24 -4.25
N MET A 106 -8.92 -2.14 -4.98
CA MET A 106 -9.34 -2.20 -6.37
C MET A 106 -8.11 -2.14 -7.30
N PRO A 107 -8.25 -2.62 -8.56
CA PRO A 107 -7.24 -2.40 -9.58
C PRO A 107 -6.90 -0.91 -9.72
N GLY A 108 -5.62 -0.59 -9.86
CA GLY A 108 -5.12 0.77 -9.98
C GLY A 108 -4.79 1.44 -8.65
N THR A 109 -5.13 0.82 -7.51
CA THR A 109 -4.76 1.35 -6.21
C THR A 109 -3.25 1.20 -5.96
N LYS A 110 -2.62 2.29 -5.50
CA LYS A 110 -1.23 2.36 -5.02
C LYS A 110 -1.23 3.25 -3.79
N ARG A 111 -0.76 2.80 -2.62
CA ARG A 111 -0.93 3.50 -1.34
C ARG A 111 0.39 3.88 -0.70
N ILE A 112 0.32 4.90 0.16
CA ILE A 112 1.37 5.25 1.11
C ILE A 112 0.79 5.01 2.51
N GLY A 113 1.52 4.28 3.35
CA GLY A 113 1.13 4.00 4.73
C GLY A 113 2.27 4.24 5.70
N TYR A 114 2.00 4.95 6.79
CA TYR A 114 2.93 5.14 7.90
C TYR A 114 2.45 4.35 9.12
N PHE A 115 3.26 3.39 9.57
CA PHE A 115 2.94 2.51 10.68
C PHE A 115 3.27 3.17 12.03
N HIS A 116 2.28 3.28 12.92
CA HIS A 116 2.45 3.89 14.25
C HIS A 116 2.85 2.86 15.32
N GLU A 117 2.58 1.58 15.05
CA GLU A 117 2.87 0.46 15.94
C GLU A 117 3.49 -0.67 15.11
N ASP A 118 4.19 -1.59 15.77
CA ASP A 118 4.58 -2.85 15.14
C ASP A 118 3.33 -3.55 14.63
N SER A 119 3.29 -3.78 13.32
CA SER A 119 2.06 -4.13 12.61
C SER A 119 2.27 -5.33 11.69
N SER A 120 1.25 -6.18 11.62
CA SER A 120 1.20 -7.30 10.70
C SER A 120 0.10 -7.10 9.67
N TRP A 121 0.47 -7.14 8.38
CA TRP A 121 -0.41 -6.88 7.25
C TRP A 121 -0.40 -8.06 6.29
N ILE A 122 -1.57 -8.60 5.98
CA ILE A 122 -1.74 -9.71 5.04
C ILE A 122 -2.43 -9.19 3.78
N THR A 123 -1.87 -9.47 2.61
CA THR A 123 -2.53 -9.29 1.32
C THR A 123 -2.84 -10.67 0.74
N VAL A 124 -4.10 -10.88 0.33
CA VAL A 124 -4.62 -12.16 -0.18
C VAL A 124 -4.90 -12.05 -1.67
N HIS A 125 -4.15 -12.77 -2.49
CA HIS A 125 -4.27 -12.78 -3.94
C HIS A 125 -4.85 -14.11 -4.45
N PRO A 126 -5.96 -14.09 -5.20
CA PRO A 126 -6.42 -15.26 -5.95
C PRO A 126 -5.41 -15.61 -7.05
N THR A 127 -4.90 -16.84 -7.06
CA THR A 127 -3.96 -17.35 -8.07
C THR A 127 -3.84 -18.87 -7.99
N GLU A 128 -3.61 -19.51 -9.13
CA GLU A 128 -3.28 -20.95 -9.21
C GLU A 128 -1.76 -21.18 -9.18
N SER A 129 -0.95 -20.12 -9.19
CA SER A 129 0.51 -20.22 -9.20
C SER A 129 1.07 -20.30 -7.78
N THR A 130 2.20 -21.00 -7.63
CA THR A 130 3.07 -20.91 -6.44
C THR A 130 4.42 -20.26 -6.76
N ASP A 131 4.62 -19.86 -8.02
CA ASP A 131 5.80 -19.15 -8.47
C ASP A 131 5.62 -17.64 -8.24
N LEU A 132 6.50 -17.05 -7.42
CA LEU A 132 6.40 -15.65 -7.01
C LEU A 132 6.58 -14.67 -8.18
N GLU A 133 7.40 -15.00 -9.18
CA GLU A 133 7.60 -14.12 -10.35
C GLU A 133 6.33 -14.08 -11.20
N ILE A 134 5.70 -15.25 -11.39
CA ILE A 134 4.41 -15.35 -12.08
C ILE A 134 3.33 -14.59 -11.30
N ILE A 135 3.27 -14.76 -9.98
CA ILE A 135 2.29 -14.06 -9.14
C ILE A 135 2.49 -12.55 -9.21
N GLU A 136 3.72 -12.07 -9.13
CA GLU A 136 4.02 -10.64 -9.25
C GLU A 136 3.50 -10.09 -10.57
N GLN A 137 3.76 -10.75 -11.70
CA GLN A 137 3.24 -10.33 -13.00
C GLN A 137 1.70 -10.31 -13.07
N GLN A 138 1.04 -11.23 -12.38
CA GLN A 138 -0.42 -11.33 -12.32
C GLN A 138 -1.07 -10.20 -11.49
N VAL A 139 -0.44 -9.80 -10.37
CA VAL A 139 -1.10 -8.94 -9.37
C VAL A 139 -0.52 -7.52 -9.29
N ILE A 140 0.63 -7.28 -9.92
CA ILE A 140 1.31 -5.98 -9.92
C ILE A 140 1.34 -5.37 -11.32
N VAL A 141 1.19 -4.05 -11.35
CA VAL A 141 1.46 -3.22 -12.53
C VAL A 141 2.87 -2.64 -12.39
N PRO A 142 3.79 -2.95 -13.33
CA PRO A 142 5.10 -2.31 -13.38
C PRO A 142 5.01 -0.79 -13.45
N ASP A 143 5.95 -0.09 -12.80
CA ASP A 143 5.89 1.37 -12.68
C ASP A 143 5.87 2.10 -14.05
N ASN A 144 6.53 1.54 -15.07
CA ASN A 144 6.54 2.05 -16.44
C ASN A 144 5.23 1.79 -17.22
N GLU A 145 4.33 0.95 -16.71
CA GLU A 145 3.03 0.64 -17.33
C GLU A 145 1.85 1.35 -16.64
N ILE A 146 2.09 2.02 -15.50
CA ILE A 146 1.03 2.60 -14.66
C ILE A 146 0.09 3.52 -15.45
N ASP A 147 0.61 4.44 -16.25
CA ASP A 147 -0.24 5.40 -16.98
C ASP A 147 -1.14 4.71 -18.00
N GLN A 148 -0.59 3.76 -18.75
CA GLN A 148 -1.35 2.97 -19.72
C GLN A 148 -2.40 2.11 -19.02
N PHE A 149 -2.05 1.49 -17.90
CA PHE A 149 -2.97 0.66 -17.13
C PHE A 149 -4.13 1.49 -16.57
N LEU A 150 -3.85 2.62 -15.92
CA LEU A 150 -4.89 3.51 -15.38
C LEU A 150 -5.83 4.06 -16.46
N ALA A 151 -5.31 4.36 -17.65
CA ALA A 151 -6.12 4.78 -18.80
C ALA A 151 -7.04 3.65 -19.32
N SER A 152 -6.68 2.39 -19.08
CA SER A 152 -7.49 1.22 -19.48
C SER A 152 -8.59 0.86 -18.49
N LEU A 153 -8.52 1.36 -17.25
CA LEU A 153 -9.50 1.01 -16.22
C LEU A 153 -10.87 1.66 -16.46
N PRO A 154 -11.98 0.93 -16.22
CA PRO A 154 -13.30 1.52 -16.26
C PRO A 154 -13.45 2.57 -15.13
N ASN A 155 -14.22 3.63 -15.39
CA ASN A 155 -14.37 4.77 -14.47
C ASN A 155 -14.81 4.42 -13.03
N LYS A 156 -15.35 3.23 -12.78
CA LYS A 156 -15.82 2.76 -11.46
C LYS A 156 -14.73 2.11 -10.58
N CYS A 157 -13.55 1.78 -11.12
CA CYS A 157 -12.49 1.11 -10.35
C CYS A 157 -11.56 2.07 -9.58
N LYS A 158 -11.94 3.35 -9.47
CA LYS A 158 -11.08 4.41 -8.94
C LYS A 158 -11.26 4.67 -7.44
N GLY A 159 -11.79 3.70 -6.68
CA GLY A 159 -11.80 3.86 -5.25
C GLY A 159 -12.04 2.65 -4.37
N ILE A 160 -11.67 2.81 -3.10
CA ILE A 160 -11.82 1.86 -2.01
C ILE A 160 -13.28 1.90 -1.53
N GLU A 161 -13.97 0.75 -1.55
CA GLU A 161 -15.23 0.55 -0.80
C GLU A 161 -14.94 0.13 0.65
#